data_AF-A0A7S2KGC1-F1
#
_entry.id   AF-A0A7S2KGC1-F1
#
_cell.length_a   1.000
_cell.length_b   1.000
_cell.length_c   1.000
_cell.angle_alpha   90.00
_cell.angle_beta   90.00
_cell.angle_gamma   90.00
#
_symmetry.space_group_name_H-M   'P 1'
#
loop_
_entity.id
_entity.type
_entity.pdbx_description
1 polymer ?
#
loop_
_entity_poly.entity_id
_entity_poly.type
_entity_poly.pdbx_seq_one_letter_code
_entity_poly.pdbx_strand_id
1 'polypeptide(L)'
;VEFGVELETIGTAAFLNCKSLRNIMMPSVTIIGYGAFSNCVQITDLELPEGLETIEQFAFSKCERLSRIAIPLNCVIGRDDVFYNCPKLTTVDLVGRIHNTVASLHLERWRNEMKEGINRINEVLSAGDRGKTTEIQTWMRLVTRRLNRYKDEHKALLKEATTLLELALWKAKMD
;
A
#
# COMPACT_ATOMS: atom_id res chain seq x y z
N VAL A 1 -18.71 -3.27 11.00
CA VAL A 1 -18.00 -3.11 12.28
C VAL A 1 -17.21 -1.83 12.17
N GLU A 2 -17.42 -0.91 13.10
CA GLU A 2 -16.67 0.34 13.21
C GLU A 2 -15.83 0.25 14.48
N PHE A 3 -14.52 0.40 14.32
CA PHE A 3 -13.60 0.41 15.45
C PHE A 3 -13.35 1.84 15.92
N GLY A 4 -13.11 1.99 17.23
CA GLY A 4 -12.73 3.27 17.81
C GLY A 4 -11.36 3.74 17.30
N VAL A 5 -11.14 5.06 17.38
CA VAL A 5 -9.90 5.71 16.92
C VAL A 5 -8.67 5.41 17.79
N GLU A 6 -8.84 4.76 18.93
CA GLU A 6 -7.77 4.33 19.83
C GLU A 6 -7.41 2.84 19.66
N LEU A 7 -8.11 2.11 18.78
CA LEU A 7 -7.83 0.68 18.58
C LEU A 7 -6.62 0.50 17.67
N GLU A 8 -5.49 0.14 18.27
CA GLU A 8 -4.23 -0.07 17.55
C GLU A 8 -4.10 -1.50 16.97
N THR A 9 -4.61 -2.52 17.66
CA THR A 9 -4.37 -3.91 17.29
C THR A 9 -5.67 -4.70 17.14
N ILE A 10 -5.78 -5.43 16.03
CA ILE A 10 -6.76 -6.51 15.88
C ILE A 10 -6.07 -7.83 16.19
N GLY A 11 -6.47 -8.45 17.28
CA GLY A 11 -5.83 -9.67 17.78
C GLY A 11 -5.99 -10.88 16.87
N THR A 12 -5.18 -11.91 17.16
CA THR A 12 -5.22 -13.22 16.51
C THR A 12 -6.65 -13.77 16.46
N ALA A 13 -7.09 -14.16 15.27
CA ALA A 13 -8.39 -14.76 15.00
C ALA A 13 -9.62 -13.97 15.51
N ALA A 14 -9.49 -12.65 15.78
CA ALA A 14 -10.54 -11.84 16.39
C ALA A 14 -11.91 -11.89 15.66
N PHE A 15 -11.88 -12.01 14.33
CA PHE A 15 -13.05 -12.13 13.46
C PHE A 15 -13.01 -13.42 12.62
N LEU A 16 -12.31 -14.45 13.09
CA LEU A 16 -12.24 -15.74 12.40
C LEU A 16 -13.66 -16.30 12.20
N ASN A 17 -13.97 -16.72 10.97
CA ASN A 17 -15.27 -17.26 10.57
C ASN A 17 -16.45 -16.29 10.75
N CYS A 18 -16.24 -14.97 10.83
CA CYS A 18 -17.33 -13.99 10.83
C CYS A 18 -18.00 -13.90 9.44
N LYS A 19 -18.78 -14.91 9.07
CA LYS A 19 -19.37 -15.07 7.73
C LYS A 19 -20.40 -14.00 7.36
N SER A 20 -20.89 -13.21 8.31
CA SER A 20 -21.81 -12.09 8.03
C SER A 20 -21.11 -10.74 7.95
N LEU A 21 -19.80 -10.69 8.22
CA LEU A 21 -19.04 -9.45 8.22
C LEU A 21 -18.83 -8.96 6.78
N ARG A 22 -19.37 -7.77 6.48
CA ARG A 22 -19.34 -7.14 5.15
C ARG A 22 -18.45 -5.91 5.13
N ASN A 23 -18.77 -4.96 6.01
CA ASN A 23 -18.11 -3.67 6.07
C ASN A 23 -17.31 -3.57 7.36
N ILE A 24 -16.06 -3.12 7.23
CA ILE A 24 -15.11 -2.96 8.33
C ILE A 24 -14.50 -1.57 8.18
N MET A 25 -14.53 -0.78 9.24
CA MET A 25 -13.85 0.52 9.32
C MET A 25 -12.82 0.48 10.44
N MET A 26 -11.55 0.60 10.08
CA MET A 26 -10.39 0.50 10.95
C MET A 26 -9.56 1.79 10.81
N PRO A 27 -9.90 2.89 11.49
CA PRO A 27 -9.25 4.18 11.23
C PRO A 27 -7.79 4.25 11.73
N SER A 28 -7.48 3.56 12.84
CA SER A 28 -6.20 3.73 13.55
C SER A 28 -5.44 2.42 13.79
N VAL A 29 -5.90 1.30 13.22
CA VAL A 29 -5.27 -0.01 13.44
C VAL A 29 -3.88 -0.02 12.80
N THR A 30 -2.87 -0.39 13.58
CA THR A 30 -1.47 -0.53 13.14
C THR A 30 -1.10 -2.01 12.91
N ILE A 31 -1.78 -2.95 13.58
CA ILE A 31 -1.50 -4.39 13.48
C ILE A 31 -2.77 -5.20 13.24
N ILE A 32 -2.75 -6.06 12.22
CA ILE A 32 -3.75 -7.10 11.99
C ILE A 32 -3.11 -8.47 12.23
N GLY A 33 -3.53 -9.11 13.32
CA GLY A 33 -2.98 -10.36 13.81
C GLY A 33 -3.31 -11.60 12.98
N TYR A 34 -2.65 -12.70 13.32
CA TYR A 34 -2.73 -13.97 12.63
C TYR A 34 -4.19 -14.42 12.44
N GLY A 35 -4.59 -14.68 11.20
CA GLY A 35 -5.94 -15.16 10.89
C GLY A 35 -7.09 -14.23 11.32
N ALA A 36 -6.83 -12.95 11.63
CA ALA A 36 -7.80 -12.04 12.22
C ALA A 36 -9.15 -12.00 11.49
N PHE A 37 -9.15 -12.00 10.16
CA PHE A 37 -10.36 -12.01 9.30
C PHE A 37 -10.45 -13.27 8.44
N SER A 38 -9.80 -14.36 8.84
CA SER A 38 -9.83 -15.60 8.06
C SER A 38 -11.26 -16.14 7.96
N ASN A 39 -11.64 -16.62 6.77
CA ASN A 39 -12.96 -17.12 6.41
C ASN A 39 -14.10 -16.08 6.58
N CYS A 40 -13.80 -14.78 6.47
CA CYS A 40 -14.81 -13.73 6.35
C CYS A 40 -15.34 -13.63 4.91
N VAL A 41 -16.22 -14.56 4.55
CA VAL A 41 -16.66 -14.77 3.16
C VAL A 41 -17.56 -13.67 2.58
N GLN A 42 -17.99 -12.67 3.35
CA GLN A 42 -18.88 -11.60 2.86
C GLN A 42 -18.19 -10.23 2.69
N ILE A 43 -16.90 -10.11 3.04
CA ILE A 43 -16.13 -8.90 2.76
C ILE A 43 -15.91 -8.85 1.24
N THR A 44 -16.27 -7.73 0.61
CA THR A 44 -16.09 -7.52 -0.85
C THR A 44 -15.00 -6.51 -1.17
N ASP A 45 -14.88 -5.49 -0.32
CA ASP A 45 -14.01 -4.35 -0.51
C ASP A 45 -13.44 -3.96 0.84
N LEU A 46 -12.14 -3.68 0.88
CA LEU A 46 -11.48 -3.29 2.12
C LEU A 46 -10.47 -2.17 1.86
N GLU A 47 -10.57 -1.12 2.66
CA GLU A 47 -9.57 -0.06 2.73
C GLU A 47 -8.86 -0.17 4.08
N LEU A 48 -7.54 -0.42 4.03
CA LEU A 48 -6.72 -0.53 5.22
C LEU A 48 -6.25 0.86 5.69
N PRO A 49 -6.12 1.11 7.00
CA PRO A 49 -5.71 2.41 7.52
C PRO A 49 -4.34 2.85 7.01
N GLU A 50 -4.14 4.15 6.76
CA GLU A 50 -2.84 4.70 6.33
C GLU A 50 -1.68 4.32 7.26
N GLY A 51 -1.96 4.23 8.56
CA GLY A 51 -1.00 3.88 9.61
C GLY A 51 -0.77 2.37 9.81
N LEU A 52 -1.34 1.50 8.97
CA LEU A 52 -1.14 0.06 9.14
C LEU A 52 0.31 -0.33 8.88
N GLU A 53 0.93 -0.94 9.88
CA GLU A 53 2.33 -1.36 9.84
C GLU A 53 2.45 -2.84 9.46
N THR A 54 1.61 -3.70 10.03
CA THR A 54 1.78 -5.16 9.90
C THR A 54 0.47 -5.89 9.63
N ILE A 55 0.52 -6.79 8.64
CA ILE A 55 -0.51 -7.81 8.41
C ILE A 55 0.13 -9.19 8.58
N GLU A 56 -0.33 -9.94 9.58
CA GLU A 56 0.19 -11.26 9.88
C GLU A 56 -0.40 -12.36 8.97
N GLN A 57 0.20 -13.55 9.05
CA GLN A 57 -0.15 -14.69 8.20
C GLN A 57 -1.64 -15.04 8.30
N PHE A 58 -2.22 -15.42 7.15
CA PHE A 58 -3.63 -15.81 7.00
C PHE A 58 -4.65 -14.74 7.42
N ALA A 59 -4.25 -13.49 7.71
CA ALA A 59 -5.15 -12.45 8.20
C ALA A 59 -6.44 -12.31 7.35
N PHE A 60 -6.35 -12.44 6.03
CA PHE A 60 -7.50 -12.39 5.11
C PHE A 60 -7.69 -13.71 4.33
N SER A 61 -7.21 -14.84 4.85
CA SER A 61 -7.35 -16.12 4.17
C SER A 61 -8.81 -16.51 3.98
N LYS A 62 -9.15 -17.14 2.85
CA LYS A 62 -10.52 -17.60 2.53
C LYS A 62 -11.56 -16.49 2.54
N CYS A 63 -11.17 -15.24 2.29
CA CYS A 63 -12.13 -14.16 2.02
C CYS A 63 -12.62 -14.27 0.56
N GLU A 64 -13.51 -15.23 0.32
CA GLU A 64 -13.91 -15.66 -1.04
C GLU A 64 -14.56 -14.58 -1.90
N ARG A 65 -15.15 -13.56 -1.27
CA ARG A 65 -15.79 -12.44 -1.97
C ARG A 65 -14.94 -11.18 -2.06
N LEU A 66 -13.78 -11.16 -1.39
CA LEU A 66 -12.90 -10.00 -1.40
C LEU A 66 -12.39 -9.79 -2.82
N SER A 67 -12.75 -8.66 -3.41
CA SER A 67 -12.50 -8.32 -4.81
C SER A 67 -11.53 -7.17 -4.98
N ARG A 68 -11.60 -6.20 -4.06
CA ARG A 68 -10.70 -5.06 -3.99
C ARG A 68 -10.10 -4.93 -2.59
N ILE A 69 -8.79 -4.66 -2.53
CA ILE A 69 -8.15 -4.19 -1.31
C ILE A 69 -7.23 -3.01 -1.59
N ALA A 70 -7.31 -1.99 -0.74
CA ALA A 70 -6.36 -0.88 -0.76
C ALA A 70 -5.39 -1.03 0.44
N ILE A 71 -4.08 -1.04 0.15
CA ILE A 71 -3.01 -1.36 1.12
C ILE A 71 -2.11 -0.13 1.29
N PRO A 72 -1.65 0.20 2.51
CA PRO A 72 -0.74 1.32 2.70
C PRO A 72 0.68 0.94 2.29
N LEU A 73 1.41 1.91 1.72
CA LEU A 73 2.71 1.66 1.09
C LEU A 73 3.76 1.11 2.07
N ASN A 74 3.71 1.52 3.33
CA ASN A 74 4.68 1.14 4.36
C ASN A 74 4.31 -0.15 5.09
N CYS A 75 3.20 -0.81 4.71
CA CYS A 75 2.76 -2.02 5.37
C CYS A 75 3.70 -3.19 5.07
N VAL A 76 4.03 -3.96 6.11
CA VAL A 76 4.70 -5.24 6.01
C VAL A 76 3.65 -6.35 5.96
N ILE A 77 3.61 -7.07 4.85
CA ILE A 77 2.79 -8.27 4.69
C ILE A 77 3.65 -9.47 5.11
N GLY A 78 3.37 -10.06 6.27
CA GLY A 78 4.33 -10.92 6.98
C GLY A 78 4.73 -12.23 6.28
N ARG A 79 3.81 -12.91 5.58
CA ARG A 79 4.05 -14.21 4.91
C ARG A 79 3.18 -14.35 3.65
N ASP A 80 3.49 -15.32 2.79
CA ASP A 80 2.85 -15.52 1.48
C ASP A 80 1.36 -15.96 1.52
N ASP A 81 0.77 -16.12 2.70
CA ASP A 81 -0.59 -16.68 2.85
C ASP A 81 -1.65 -15.68 3.32
N VAL A 82 -1.34 -14.38 3.40
CA VAL A 82 -2.30 -13.36 3.84
C VAL A 82 -3.60 -13.41 3.05
N PHE A 83 -3.53 -13.56 1.73
CA PHE A 83 -4.69 -13.67 0.83
C PHE A 83 -4.87 -15.08 0.26
N TYR A 84 -4.45 -16.11 1.01
CA TYR A 84 -4.62 -17.50 0.57
C TYR A 84 -6.10 -17.82 0.31
N ASN A 85 -6.40 -18.41 -0.86
CA ASN A 85 -7.75 -18.81 -1.29
C ASN A 85 -8.74 -17.62 -1.33
N CYS A 86 -8.33 -16.51 -1.94
CA CYS A 86 -9.16 -15.33 -2.20
C CYS A 86 -9.43 -15.18 -3.70
N PRO A 87 -10.23 -16.07 -4.33
CA PRO A 87 -10.37 -16.19 -5.78
C PRO A 87 -10.81 -14.91 -6.48
N LYS A 88 -11.64 -14.10 -5.82
CA LYS A 88 -12.16 -12.86 -6.41
C LYS A 88 -11.25 -11.66 -6.29
N LEU A 89 -10.13 -11.76 -5.55
CA LEU A 89 -9.22 -10.64 -5.35
C LEU A 89 -8.47 -10.36 -6.65
N THR A 90 -8.95 -9.37 -7.39
CA THR A 90 -8.41 -8.96 -8.70
C THR A 90 -7.92 -7.52 -8.70
N THR A 91 -8.31 -6.73 -7.71
CA THR A 91 -7.99 -5.30 -7.66
C THR A 91 -7.24 -4.98 -6.38
N VAL A 92 -6.05 -4.42 -6.55
CA VAL A 92 -5.25 -3.86 -5.47
C VAL A 92 -4.99 -2.39 -5.75
N ASP A 93 -5.07 -1.59 -4.70
CA ASP A 93 -4.84 -0.15 -4.73
C ASP A 93 -3.96 0.28 -3.54
N LEU A 94 -3.54 1.54 -3.51
CA LEU A 94 -2.78 2.09 -2.39
C LEU A 94 -3.61 3.05 -1.57
N VAL A 95 -3.46 2.95 -0.24
CA VAL A 95 -3.98 3.94 0.71
C VAL A 95 -2.87 4.91 1.07
N GLY A 96 -3.20 6.19 1.20
CA GLY A 96 -2.24 7.23 1.53
C GLY A 96 -1.97 8.24 0.41
N ARG A 97 -1.73 9.49 0.82
CA ARG A 97 -1.25 10.55 -0.07
C ARG A 97 0.22 10.32 -0.43
N ILE A 98 0.51 9.44 -1.38
CA ILE A 98 1.86 9.33 -1.95
C ILE A 98 2.27 10.67 -2.64
N HIS A 99 1.28 11.50 -2.97
CA HIS A 99 1.36 12.77 -3.68
C HIS A 99 2.05 13.94 -2.95
N ASN A 100 2.16 13.92 -1.63
CA ASN A 100 2.78 15.05 -0.90
C ASN A 100 4.31 14.96 -0.81
N THR A 101 4.89 13.83 -1.24
CA THR A 101 6.33 13.54 -1.07
C THR A 101 7.17 13.82 -2.31
N VAL A 102 6.55 14.14 -3.46
CA VAL A 102 7.25 14.37 -4.73
C VAL A 102 6.80 15.71 -5.28
N ALA A 103 7.75 16.65 -5.47
CA ALA A 103 7.46 17.98 -5.99
C ALA A 103 6.83 17.95 -7.39
N SER A 104 6.08 19.00 -7.72
CA SER A 104 5.15 19.11 -8.85
C SER A 104 5.68 18.75 -10.23
N LEU A 105 6.99 18.91 -10.49
CA LEU A 105 7.62 18.66 -11.78
C LEU A 105 7.84 17.17 -12.13
N HIS A 106 7.82 16.26 -11.15
CA HIS A 106 7.98 14.80 -11.39
C HIS A 106 6.69 14.00 -11.14
N LEU A 107 5.60 14.69 -10.75
CA LEU A 107 4.33 14.06 -10.37
C LEU A 107 3.62 13.36 -11.52
N GLU A 108 3.67 13.88 -12.75
CA GLU A 108 2.96 13.28 -13.88
C GLU A 108 3.61 11.96 -14.32
N ARG A 109 4.94 11.97 -14.49
CA ARG A 109 5.71 10.76 -14.83
C ARG A 109 5.51 9.68 -13.77
N TRP A 110 5.70 10.04 -12.50
CA TRP A 110 5.48 9.12 -11.39
C TRP A 110 4.04 8.60 -11.35
N ARG A 111 3.03 9.45 -11.53
CA ARG A 111 1.61 9.05 -11.57
C ARG A 111 1.31 8.06 -12.69
N ASN A 112 1.87 8.29 -13.89
CA ASN A 112 1.68 7.38 -15.02
C ASN A 112 2.34 6.03 -14.75
N GLU A 113 3.58 6.01 -14.29
CA GLU A 113 4.30 4.77 -13.94
C GLU A 113 3.60 3.98 -12.80
N MET A 114 2.98 4.70 -11.86
CA MET A 114 2.18 4.09 -10.79
C MET A 114 0.88 3.50 -11.30
N LYS A 115 0.16 4.23 -12.15
CA LYS A 115 -1.07 3.74 -12.79
C LYS A 115 -0.80 2.49 -13.61
N GLU A 116 0.27 2.47 -14.38
CA GLU A 116 0.72 1.27 -15.11
C GLU A 116 1.08 0.13 -14.16
N GLY A 117 1.78 0.43 -13.06
CA GLY A 117 2.12 -0.56 -12.05
C GLY A 117 0.89 -1.22 -11.43
N ILE A 118 -0.13 -0.43 -11.09
CA ILE A 118 -1.43 -0.89 -10.58
C ILE A 118 -2.15 -1.76 -11.62
N ASN A 119 -2.17 -1.33 -12.89
CA ASN A 119 -2.79 -2.12 -13.96
C ASN A 119 -2.12 -3.49 -14.11
N ARG A 120 -0.77 -3.54 -14.11
CA ARG A 120 -0.02 -4.79 -14.25
C ARG A 120 -0.27 -5.76 -13.10
N ILE A 121 -0.28 -5.30 -11.85
CA ILE A 121 -0.58 -6.19 -10.72
C ILE A 121 -2.03 -6.69 -10.79
N ASN A 122 -2.98 -5.85 -11.18
CA ASN A 122 -4.38 -6.25 -11.33
C ASN A 122 -4.57 -7.31 -12.43
N GLU A 123 -3.84 -7.19 -13.55
CA GLU A 123 -3.80 -8.23 -14.59
C GLU A 123 -3.28 -9.56 -14.04
N VAL A 124 -2.16 -9.55 -13.31
CA VAL A 124 -1.58 -10.76 -12.69
C VAL A 124 -2.56 -11.40 -11.70
N LEU A 125 -3.18 -10.60 -10.83
CA LEU A 125 -4.15 -11.07 -9.84
C LEU A 125 -5.43 -11.65 -10.49
N SER A 126 -5.81 -11.14 -11.66
CA SER A 126 -6.94 -11.66 -12.43
C SER A 126 -6.64 -12.98 -13.15
N ALA A 127 -5.37 -13.27 -13.43
CA ALA A 127 -4.95 -14.44 -14.20
C ALA A 127 -4.81 -15.73 -13.37
N GLY A 128 -4.76 -15.65 -12.03
CA GLY A 128 -4.60 -16.84 -11.19
C GLY A 128 -4.85 -16.60 -9.70
N ASP A 129 -5.21 -17.67 -8.99
CA ASP A 129 -5.54 -17.60 -7.55
C ASP A 129 -4.36 -17.88 -6.62
N ARG A 130 -3.31 -18.55 -7.10
CA ARG A 130 -2.14 -18.90 -6.28
C ARG A 130 -1.12 -17.77 -6.29
N GLY A 131 -0.49 -17.51 -5.13
CA GLY A 131 0.63 -16.58 -5.02
C GLY A 131 0.26 -15.09 -4.95
N LYS A 132 -1.03 -14.73 -4.82
CA LYS A 132 -1.49 -13.34 -4.76
C LYS A 132 -0.73 -12.49 -3.74
N THR A 133 -0.46 -13.04 -2.56
CA THR A 133 0.32 -12.35 -1.53
C THR A 133 1.73 -12.01 -1.99
N THR A 134 2.42 -12.95 -2.63
CA THR A 134 3.78 -12.77 -3.14
C THR A 134 3.83 -11.74 -4.27
N GLU A 135 2.82 -11.74 -5.14
CA GLU A 135 2.70 -10.74 -6.22
C GLU A 135 2.48 -9.34 -5.65
N ILE A 136 1.57 -9.19 -4.68
CA ILE A 136 1.33 -7.93 -3.98
C ILE A 136 2.59 -7.44 -3.27
N GLN A 137 3.28 -8.33 -2.53
CA GLN A 137 4.54 -7.99 -1.87
C GLN A 137 5.60 -7.53 -2.87
N THR A 138 5.74 -8.22 -4.00
CA THR A 138 6.73 -7.89 -5.03
C THR A 138 6.41 -6.54 -5.67
N TRP A 139 5.14 -6.29 -5.98
CA TRP A 139 4.67 -5.01 -6.45
C TRP A 139 4.94 -3.88 -5.44
N MET A 140 4.60 -4.06 -4.15
CA MET A 140 4.89 -3.07 -3.11
C MET A 140 6.39 -2.75 -3.01
N ARG A 141 7.26 -3.77 -3.04
CA ARG A 141 8.72 -3.56 -3.06
C ARG A 141 9.17 -2.74 -4.27
N LEU A 142 8.60 -2.98 -5.45
CA LEU A 142 8.90 -2.22 -6.66
C LEU A 142 8.44 -0.76 -6.55
N VAL A 143 7.23 -0.53 -6.03
CA VAL A 143 6.68 0.82 -5.79
C VAL A 143 7.58 1.59 -4.82
N THR A 144 7.96 0.99 -3.70
CA THR A 144 8.83 1.62 -2.70
C THR A 144 10.20 1.98 -3.27
N ARG A 145 10.81 1.09 -4.07
CA ARG A 145 12.08 1.37 -4.75
C ARG A 145 11.98 2.53 -5.73
N ARG A 146 10.89 2.60 -6.51
CA ARG A 146 10.63 3.71 -7.44
C ARG A 146 10.47 5.01 -6.67
N LEU A 147 9.66 5.02 -5.60
CA LEU A 147 9.45 6.20 -4.77
C LEU A 147 10.76 6.73 -4.19
N ASN A 148 11.63 5.86 -3.67
CA ASN A 148 12.93 6.27 -3.15
C ASN A 148 13.82 6.89 -4.22
N ARG A 149 13.84 6.33 -5.44
CA ARG A 149 14.55 6.92 -6.58
C ARG A 149 14.07 8.34 -6.88
N TYR A 150 12.75 8.56 -6.95
CA TYR A 150 12.19 9.89 -7.18
C TYR A 150 12.55 10.88 -6.06
N LYS A 151 12.60 10.43 -4.81
CA LYS A 151 13.06 11.25 -3.67
C LYS A 151 14.53 11.64 -3.83
N ASP A 152 15.38 10.70 -4.25
CA ASP A 152 16.82 10.94 -4.45
C ASP A 152 17.07 11.88 -5.64
N GLU A 153 16.38 11.67 -6.76
CA GLU A 153 16.43 12.56 -7.94
C GLU A 153 15.99 13.98 -7.57
N HIS A 154 14.89 14.13 -6.82
CA HIS A 154 14.43 15.43 -6.36
C HIS A 154 15.45 16.12 -5.44
N LYS A 155 16.05 15.38 -4.51
CA LYS A 155 17.09 15.90 -3.62
C LYS A 155 18.34 16.35 -4.39
N ALA A 156 18.73 15.61 -5.44
CA ALA A 156 19.85 15.98 -6.30
C ALA A 156 19.56 17.29 -7.06
N LEU A 157 18.37 17.42 -7.65
CA LEU A 157 17.95 18.64 -8.35
C LEU A 157 17.94 19.87 -7.42
N LEU A 158 17.45 19.73 -6.19
CA LEU A 158 17.49 20.81 -5.20
C LEU A 158 18.93 21.24 -4.88
N LYS A 159 19.86 20.28 -4.74
CA LYS A 159 21.28 20.58 -4.48
C LYS A 159 21.95 21.31 -5.64
N GLU A 160 21.65 20.91 -6.87
CA GLU A 160 22.17 21.56 -8.07
C GLU A 160 21.65 23.00 -8.17
N ALA A 161 20.35 23.22 -7.97
CA ALA A 161 19.73 24.54 -7.97
C ALA A 161 20.37 25.48 -6.92
N THR A 162 20.62 24.99 -5.70
CA THR A 162 21.31 25.77 -4.66
C THR A 162 22.72 26.16 -5.08
N THR A 163 23.51 25.23 -5.63
CA THR A 163 24.87 25.50 -6.12
C THR A 163 24.86 26.57 -7.21
N LEU A 164 23.91 26.51 -8.14
CA LEU A 164 23.77 27.50 -9.22
C LEU A 164 23.41 28.89 -8.69
N LEU A 165 22.53 28.97 -7.68
CA LEU A 165 22.18 30.23 -7.02
C LEU A 165 23.38 30.83 -6.28
N GLU A 166 24.15 30.03 -5.55
CA GLU A 166 25.37 30.48 -4.87
C GLU A 166 26.41 31.04 -5.86
N LEU A 167 26.62 30.35 -6.99
CA LEU A 167 27.51 30.81 -8.06
C LEU A 167 27.04 32.12 -8.70
N ALA A 168 25.73 32.27 -8.92
CA ALA A 168 25.14 33.50 -9.45
C ALA A 168 25.32 34.68 -8.49
N LEU A 169 25.08 34.47 -7.19
CA LEU A 169 25.30 35.47 -6.14
C LEU A 169 26.77 35.87 -6.02
N TRP A 170 27.70 34.93 -6.19
CA TRP A 170 29.12 35.23 -6.18
C TRP A 170 29.54 36.09 -7.37
N LYS A 171 29.07 35.76 -8.59
CA LYS A 171 29.30 36.59 -9.78
C LYS A 171 28.76 38.01 -9.61
N ALA A 172 27.54 38.16 -9.12
CA ALA A 172 26.92 39.47 -8.90
C ALA A 172 27.61 40.33 -7.83
N LYS A 173 28.50 39.77 -7.00
CA LYS A 173 29.33 40.52 -6.04
C LYS A 173 30.67 40.96 -6.63
N MET A 174 31.08 40.39 -7.76
CA MET A 174 32.33 40.70 -8.44
C MET A 174 32.19 41.72 -9.57
N ASP A 175 30.96 41.90 -10.05
CA ASP A 175 30.55 42.99 -10.96
C ASP A 175 30.15 44.25 -10.15
#